data_AF-G9ER39-F1
#
_entry.id   AF-G9ER39-F1
#
_cell.length_a   1.000
_cell.length_b   1.000
_cell.length_c   1.000
_cell.angle_alpha   90.00
_cell.angle_beta   90.00
_cell.angle_gamma   90.00
#
_symmetry.space_group_name_H-M   'P 1'
#
loop_
_entity.id
_entity.type
_entity.pdbx_description
1 polymer ?
#
loop_
_entity_poly.entity_id
_entity_poly.type
_entity_poly.pdbx_seq_one_letter_code
_entity_poly.pdbx_strand_id
1 'polypeptide(L)' 'MQVDSPYNSYRYRGLPPTPIAMVSKEALDAASHPQLSNYLYFVAKGDGTHQFSETYLQQRQAIHQYQHKGS' A
#
# COMPACT_ATOMS: atom_id res chain seq x y z
N MET A 1 -9.26 -13.28 -0.63
CA MET A 1 -7.78 -13.33 -0.71
C MET A 1 -7.21 -14.72 -1.07
N GLN A 2 -8.03 -15.78 -1.19
CA GLN A 2 -7.55 -17.16 -1.34
C GLN A 2 -7.30 -17.61 -2.80
N VAL A 3 -7.63 -16.78 -3.80
CA VAL A 3 -7.50 -17.13 -5.22
C VAL A 3 -6.05 -17.46 -5.57
N ASP A 4 -5.85 -18.57 -6.26
CA ASP A 4 -4.55 -18.99 -6.76
C ASP A 4 -4.32 -18.42 -8.16
N SER A 5 -3.49 -17.38 -8.25
CA SER A 5 -3.18 -16.65 -9.46
C SER A 5 -1.80 -15.99 -9.30
N PRO A 6 -0.97 -15.93 -10.35
CA PRO A 6 0.34 -15.27 -10.29
C PRO A 6 0.25 -13.76 -10.02
N TYR A 7 -0.95 -13.18 -10.07
CA TYR A 7 -1.21 -11.77 -9.71
C TYR A 7 -1.52 -11.56 -8.23
N ASN A 8 -1.62 -12.62 -7.41
CA ASN A 8 -1.95 -12.50 -5.99
C ASN A 8 -0.71 -12.16 -5.14
N SER A 9 -0.46 -10.87 -4.94
CA SER A 9 0.65 -10.34 -4.14
C SER A 9 0.60 -10.67 -2.65
N TYR A 10 -0.53 -11.20 -2.13
CA TYR A 10 -0.59 -11.76 -0.77
C TYR A 10 0.05 -13.15 -0.68
N ARG A 11 0.11 -13.89 -1.80
CA ARG A 11 0.65 -15.26 -1.86
C ARG A 11 2.06 -15.32 -2.44
N TYR A 12 2.32 -14.51 -3.47
CA TYR A 12 3.57 -14.51 -4.21
C TYR A 12 4.35 -13.22 -3.95
N ARG A 13 5.63 -13.35 -3.59
CA ARG A 13 6.52 -12.20 -3.35
C ARG A 13 6.99 -11.59 -4.67
N GLY A 14 7.18 -10.27 -4.67
CA GLY A 14 7.63 -9.51 -5.84
C GLY A 14 6.49 -8.92 -6.65
N LEU A 15 6.81 -8.46 -7.85
CA LEU A 15 5.83 -7.87 -8.77
C LEU A 15 5.06 -8.98 -9.51
N PRO A 16 3.78 -8.73 -9.88
CA PRO A 16 3.06 -9.62 -10.78
C PRO A 16 3.71 -9.69 -12.17
N PRO A 17 3.39 -10.69 -13.01
CA PRO A 17 4.04 -10.89 -14.31
C PRO A 17 3.90 -9.72 -15.28
N THR A 18 2.79 -8.97 -15.21
CA THR A 18 2.53 -7.77 -16.01
C THR A 18 1.83 -6.69 -15.18
N PRO A 19 1.79 -5.42 -15.65
CA PRO A 19 0.95 -4.39 -15.04
C PRO A 19 -0.52 -4.82 -15.00
N ILE A 20 -1.24 -4.37 -13.96
CA ILE A 20 -2.67 -4.68 -13.76
C ILE A 20 -3.61 -3.58 -14.29
N ALA A 21 -3.06 -2.43 -14.67
CA ALA A 21 -3.81 -1.28 -15.16
C ALA A 21 -2.92 -0.40 -16.05
N MET A 22 -3.57 0.48 -16.82
CA MET A 22 -2.88 1.59 -17.48
C MET A 22 -2.41 2.59 -16.42
N VAL A 23 -1.14 3.00 -16.50
CA VAL A 23 -0.53 3.95 -15.55
C VAL A 23 -0.58 5.37 -16.10
N SER A 24 -0.76 6.34 -15.22
CA SER A 24 -0.56 7.75 -15.57
C SER A 24 0.93 8.10 -15.62
N LYS A 25 1.24 9.28 -16.16
CA LYS A 25 2.62 9.79 -16.20
C LYS A 25 3.17 10.00 -14.79
N GLU A 26 2.34 10.51 -13.88
CA GLU A 26 2.71 10.78 -12.48
C GLU A 26 3.02 9.49 -11.73
N ALA A 27 2.24 8.43 -11.98
CA ALA A 27 2.50 7.11 -11.40
C ALA A 27 3.83 6.51 -11.90
N LEU A 28 4.14 6.70 -13.18
CA LEU A 28 5.40 6.24 -13.77
C LEU A 28 6.61 7.00 -13.21
N ASP A 29 6.48 8.33 -13.04
CA ASP A 29 7.52 9.15 -12.43
C ASP A 29 7.77 8.76 -10.97
N ALA A 30 6.72 8.59 -10.17
CA ALA A 30 6.84 8.15 -8.79
C ALA A 30 7.50 6.76 -8.63
N ALA A 31 7.22 5.83 -9.57
CA ALA A 31 7.86 4.52 -9.59
C ALA A 31 9.35 4.59 -9.98
N SER A 32 9.72 5.52 -10.85
CA SER A 32 11.10 5.71 -11.33
C SER A 32 11.96 6.54 -10.38
N HIS A 33 11.33 7.46 -9.66
CA HIS A 33 11.96 8.43 -8.75
C HIS A 33 11.25 8.42 -7.38
N PRO A 34 11.31 7.31 -6.62
CA PRO A 34 10.64 7.23 -5.34
C PRO A 34 11.27 8.17 -4.32
N GLN A 35 10.44 8.70 -3.42
CA GLN A 35 10.94 9.41 -2.25
C GLN A 35 11.66 8.41 -1.32
N LEU A 36 12.88 8.74 -0.92
CA LEU A 36 13.63 7.95 0.05
C LEU A 36 12.93 7.99 1.42
N SER A 37 12.54 6.82 1.91
CA SER A 37 11.93 6.66 3.24
C SER A 37 12.07 5.21 3.70
N ASN A 38 11.89 4.97 5.01
CA ASN A 38 11.85 3.62 5.59
C ASN A 38 10.40 3.13 5.79
N TYR A 39 9.41 3.78 5.16
CA TYR A 39 8.03 3.40 5.34
C TYR A 39 7.73 2.06 4.69
N LEU A 40 7.16 1.14 5.46
CA LEU A 40 6.80 -0.21 5.02
C LEU A 40 5.28 -0.45 5.04
N TYR A 41 4.54 0.39 5.76
CA TYR A 41 3.11 0.25 5.94
C TYR A 41 2.39 1.57 5.74
N PHE A 42 1.15 1.52 5.26
CA PHE A 42 0.28 2.66 5.19
C PHE A 42 -1.18 2.28 5.50
N VAL A 43 -1.95 3.23 6.01
CA VAL A 43 -3.40 3.09 6.18
C VAL A 43 -4.10 4.39 5.76
N ALA A 44 -5.26 4.28 5.12
CA ALA A 44 -6.07 5.45 4.78
C ALA A 44 -6.66 6.08 6.05
N LYS A 45 -6.61 7.42 6.14
CA LYS A 45 -7.14 8.18 7.28
C LYS A 45 -8.65 8.44 7.20
N GLY A 46 -9.23 8.27 6.01
CA GLY A 46 -10.66 8.50 5.73
C GLY A 46 -10.98 9.89 5.15
N ASP A 47 -10.01 10.80 5.12
CA ASP A 47 -10.12 12.17 4.58
C ASP A 47 -9.47 12.33 3.20
N GLY A 48 -9.16 11.21 2.52
CA GLY A 48 -8.41 11.19 1.27
C GLY A 48 -6.89 11.18 1.46
N THR A 49 -6.38 11.19 2.69
CA THR A 49 -4.95 11.09 2.99
C THR A 49 -4.57 9.75 3.64
N HIS A 50 -3.27 9.50 3.77
CA HIS A 50 -2.70 8.28 4.34
C HIS A 50 -1.80 8.57 5.54
N GLN A 51 -1.75 7.63 6.49
CA GLN A 51 -0.73 7.55 7.52
C GLN A 51 0.31 6.51 7.10
N PHE A 52 1.59 6.87 7.08
CA PHE A 52 2.70 5.95 6.80
C PHE A 52 3.38 5.51 8.11
N SER A 53 3.91 4.28 8.15
CA SER A 53 4.57 3.69 9.31
C SER A 53 5.77 2.84 8.89
N GLU A 54 6.84 2.87 9.69
CA GLU A 54 8.05 2.06 9.46
C GLU A 54 7.93 0.67 10.08
N THR A 55 7.18 0.55 11.18
CA THR A 55 7.03 -0.71 11.93
C THR A 55 5.59 -1.21 11.94
N TYR A 56 5.44 -2.53 12.11
CA TYR A 56 4.14 -3.16 12.23
C TYR A 56 3.35 -2.69 13.46
N LEU A 57 4.04 -2.39 14.57
CA LEU A 57 3.41 -1.87 15.79
C LEU A 57 2.78 -0.49 15.55
N GLN A 58 3.52 0.42 14.90
CA GLN A 58 3.00 1.73 14.50
C GLN A 58 1.79 1.58 13.56
N GLN A 59 1.88 0.67 12.58
CA GLN A 59 0.78 0.40 11.66
C GLN A 59 -0.47 -0.08 12.40
N ARG A 60 -0.34 -0.97 13.38
CA ARG A 60 -1.49 -1.45 14.18
C ARG A 60 -2.15 -0.31 14.97
N GLN A 61 -1.35 0.58 15.55
CA GLN A 61 -1.87 1.76 16.24
C GLN A 61 -2.61 2.69 15.28
N ALA A 62 -2.03 2.96 14.10
CA ALA A 62 -2.66 3.78 13.07
C ALA A 62 -3.97 3.16 12.56
N ILE A 63 -4.01 1.85 12.31
CA ILE A 63 -5.24 1.14 11.94
C ILE A 63 -6.33 1.35 12.99
N HIS A 64 -6.00 1.15 14.28
CA HIS A 64 -6.96 1.35 15.36
C HIS A 64 -7.46 2.81 15.42
N GLN A 65 -6.59 3.78 15.13
CA GLN A 65 -6.95 5.19 15.14
C GLN A 65 -7.89 5.59 13.99
N TYR A 66 -7.68 5.07 12.78
CA TYR A 66 -8.35 5.55 11.58
C TYR A 66 -9.49 4.65 11.08
N GLN A 67 -9.44 3.33 11.32
CA GLN A 67 -10.45 2.40 10.80
C GLN A 67 -11.63 2.17 11.75
N HIS A 68 -11.53 2.57 13.03
CA HIS A 68 -12.65 2.50 13.99
C HIS A 68 -13.58 3.72 13.99
N LYS A 69 -13.30 4.75 13.19
CA LYS A 69 -14.13 5.98 13.10
C LYS A 69 -15.24 5.91 12.04
N GLY A 70 -15.46 4.76 11.42
CA GLY A 70 -16.40 4.58 10.30
C GLY A 70 -17.44 3.49 10.49
N SER A 71 -17.92 3.24 11.72
CA SER A 71 -19.08 2.37 12.01
C SER A 71 -20.21 3.17 12.62
#